data_AF-A7F136-F1
#
_entry.id   AF-A7F136-F1
#
_cell.length_a   1.000
_cell.length_b   1.000
_cell.length_c   1.000
_cell.angle_alpha   90.00
_cell.angle_beta   90.00
_cell.angle_gamma   90.00
#
_symmetry.space_group_name_H-M   'P 1'
#
loop_
_entity.id
_entity.type
_entity.pdbx_description
1 polymer ?
#
loop_
_entity_poly.entity_id
_entity_poly.type
_entity_poly.pdbx_seq_one_letter_code
_entity_poly.pdbx_strand_id
1 'polypeptide(L)'
;MSLSTRINGYIRESSQRARGLILLQPSRPLPRGLLDGPRRVIDPDSGQVSYETTSRELQVSEYRWDHQFDELLEANWEESDDDQEFTAKETIVAQFKRKKRRVPRLIQLSVDSIVKNIGDITYEKIQYIPSLQLEFLWRELSKSFNTWKAFSKVLDRHEGAILNQFRYCSSIAEPIPSLSIYTKPLSSTSFDFLVHLSITTAFKTSDMVELSAITNLVALEIVNPKHVHHSRNTGKSFDASFGDRVIKTWSEEAINGKAFQVLRILKLRNFKEITNNCFQHLNRFPALAVFDVLDCGFNGLAQLGAERLGWEVHPDGGLLEILQSDCVKHIMALRTTLGLPVRAVRRSAAKPLWDKAKITMILRANLSAFLTGDPTSSSTSARNSAYLYAEQRVRMMEQTPAGRAKLRRTGFSHFEAVDYISRKEFRELETWEFRTLTSLNRISELRNDEDLRAAGLEVGDSIPIVSGEIISAVPVTSLRLGPELSYTPSRADLHQPFYDGGMSDRSLKYTSGNVGVGARGYVYTRIKIPAAKTRTREQAQEQDEGKTFEEAGGPGSRRNKRRKIKGEKRQQIGDLLAGVMGVI
;
A
#
# COMPACT_ATOMS: atom_id res chain seq x y z
N MET A 1 -10.07 18.59 -40.34
CA MET A 1 -10.24 18.67 -38.87
C MET A 1 -8.86 18.56 -38.22
N SER A 2 -8.51 19.47 -37.31
CA SER A 2 -7.19 19.50 -36.68
C SER A 2 -7.00 18.37 -35.67
N LEU A 3 -5.76 17.90 -35.51
CA LEU A 3 -5.37 16.86 -34.55
C LEU A 3 -5.82 17.18 -33.11
N SER A 4 -5.91 18.47 -32.77
CA SER A 4 -6.42 18.96 -31.49
C SER A 4 -7.90 18.63 -31.23
N THR A 5 -8.74 18.56 -32.27
CA THR A 5 -10.17 18.23 -32.13
C THR A 5 -10.38 16.72 -31.91
N ARG A 6 -9.51 15.87 -32.47
CA ARG A 6 -9.55 14.41 -32.24
C ARG A 6 -9.09 14.02 -30.83
N ILE A 7 -8.05 14.68 -30.31
CA ILE A 7 -7.54 14.41 -28.95
C ILE A 7 -8.56 14.84 -27.89
N ASN A 8 -9.25 15.96 -28.07
CA ASN A 8 -10.29 16.41 -27.13
C ASN A 8 -11.55 15.53 -27.18
N GLY A 9 -11.86 14.92 -28.33
CA GLY A 9 -12.93 13.92 -28.43
C GLY A 9 -12.61 12.65 -27.66
N TYR A 10 -11.37 12.14 -27.81
CA TYR A 10 -10.90 10.94 -27.13
C TYR A 10 -10.90 11.11 -25.60
N ILE A 11 -10.39 12.24 -25.08
CA ILE A 11 -10.37 12.52 -23.63
C ILE A 11 -11.78 12.63 -23.05
N ARG A 12 -12.76 13.11 -23.82
CA ARG A 12 -14.16 13.25 -23.39
C ARG A 12 -14.89 11.91 -23.38
N GLU A 13 -14.62 11.02 -24.32
CA GLU A 13 -15.14 9.64 -24.32
C GLU A 13 -14.51 8.78 -23.21
N SER A 14 -13.20 8.88 -22.97
CA SER A 14 -12.53 8.19 -21.87
C SER A 14 -13.08 8.62 -20.50
N SER A 15 -13.32 9.93 -20.33
CA SER A 15 -13.89 10.48 -19.10
C SER A 15 -15.37 10.13 -18.89
N GLN A 16 -16.12 9.82 -19.95
CA GLN A 16 -17.50 9.36 -19.86
C GLN A 16 -17.59 7.85 -19.59
N ARG A 17 -16.66 7.03 -20.12
CA ARG A 17 -16.59 5.59 -19.81
C ARG A 17 -16.14 5.32 -18.38
N ALA A 18 -15.25 6.14 -17.81
CA ALA A 18 -14.88 6.06 -16.39
C ALA A 18 -16.01 6.49 -15.42
N ARG A 19 -17.13 7.02 -15.93
CA ARG A 19 -18.28 7.49 -15.13
C ARG A 19 -19.49 6.56 -15.19
N GLY A 20 -19.34 5.36 -15.74
CA GLY A 20 -20.33 4.28 -15.62
C GLY A 20 -20.39 3.73 -14.21
N LEU A 21 -20.81 4.54 -13.24
CA LEU A 21 -21.16 4.12 -11.89
C LEU A 21 -22.33 3.13 -12.00
N ILE A 22 -22.02 1.84 -11.84
CA ILE A 22 -23.03 0.83 -11.53
C ILE A 22 -23.50 1.15 -10.10
N LEU A 23 -24.60 1.89 -10.00
CA LEU A 23 -25.51 1.76 -8.86
C LEU A 23 -25.77 0.27 -8.70
N LEU A 24 -25.56 -0.26 -7.49
CA LEU A 24 -25.98 -1.62 -7.12
C LEU A 24 -27.46 -1.78 -7.50
N GLN A 25 -27.75 -2.26 -8.71
CA GLN A 25 -29.08 -2.72 -9.04
C GLN A 25 -29.18 -4.12 -8.44
N PRO A 26 -30.11 -4.35 -7.48
CA PRO A 26 -30.38 -5.69 -7.01
C PRO A 26 -30.65 -6.60 -8.22
N SER A 27 -30.19 -7.86 -8.16
CA SER A 27 -30.30 -8.85 -9.25
C SER A 27 -31.73 -9.16 -9.68
N ARG A 28 -32.73 -8.55 -9.03
CA ARG A 28 -34.12 -8.45 -9.45
C ARG A 28 -34.54 -6.99 -9.34
N PRO A 29 -35.27 -6.42 -10.32
CA PRO A 29 -35.94 -5.15 -10.11
C PRO A 29 -36.84 -5.34 -8.89
N LEU A 30 -36.51 -4.66 -7.79
CA LEU A 30 -37.41 -4.56 -6.65
C LEU A 30 -38.74 -4.05 -7.23
N PRO A 31 -39.88 -4.72 -6.98
CA PRO A 31 -41.16 -4.17 -7.39
C PRO A 31 -41.22 -2.74 -6.85
N ARG A 32 -41.57 -1.77 -7.71
CA ARG A 32 -41.88 -0.39 -7.31
C ARG A 32 -43.11 -0.43 -6.38
N GLY A 33 -42.94 -0.95 -5.18
CA GLY A 33 -43.80 -0.73 -4.05
C GLY A 33 -43.38 0.60 -3.45
N LEU A 34 -44.35 1.49 -3.27
CA LEU A 34 -44.24 2.75 -2.55
C LEU A 34 -43.22 2.64 -1.40
N LEU A 35 -42.27 3.56 -1.37
CA LEU A 35 -41.76 4.03 -0.08
C LEU A 35 -42.99 4.61 0.63
N ASP A 36 -43.64 3.81 1.48
CA ASP A 36 -44.70 4.33 2.35
C ASP A 36 -44.04 5.43 3.18
N GLY A 37 -44.52 6.66 2.95
CA GLY A 37 -44.11 7.80 3.76
C GLY A 37 -44.41 7.54 5.25
N PRO A 38 -43.87 8.38 6.16
CA PRO A 38 -44.11 8.22 7.58
C PRO A 38 -45.62 8.08 7.85
N ARG A 39 -46.04 6.93 8.40
CA ARG A 39 -47.43 6.64 8.68
C ARG A 39 -47.79 7.39 9.95
N ARG A 40 -48.74 8.33 9.85
CA ARG A 40 -49.30 9.02 11.01
C ARG A 40 -50.18 8.03 11.77
N VAL A 41 -49.79 7.69 13.00
CA VAL A 41 -50.58 6.86 13.92
C VAL A 41 -51.15 7.80 14.97
N ILE A 42 -52.47 7.73 15.17
CA ILE A 42 -53.16 8.48 16.21
C ILE A 42 -53.57 7.45 17.26
N ASP A 43 -53.05 7.60 18.47
CA ASP A 43 -53.48 6.81 19.61
C ASP A 43 -54.94 7.19 19.94
N PRO A 44 -55.89 6.24 19.85
CA PRO A 44 -57.31 6.53 20.00
C PRO A 44 -57.70 6.94 21.42
N ASP A 45 -56.94 6.54 22.44
CA ASP A 45 -57.29 6.78 23.84
C ASP A 45 -56.70 8.10 24.36
N SER A 46 -55.52 8.47 23.87
CA SER A 46 -54.82 9.71 24.28
C SER A 46 -54.96 10.86 23.28
N GLY A 47 -55.37 10.58 22.03
CA GLY A 47 -55.35 11.54 20.93
C GLY A 47 -53.95 11.92 20.45
N GLN A 48 -52.90 11.27 20.99
CA GLN A 48 -51.52 11.58 20.67
C GLN A 48 -51.19 11.14 19.24
N VAL A 49 -50.55 12.04 18.49
CA VAL A 49 -50.12 11.77 17.11
C VAL A 49 -48.65 11.37 17.12
N SER A 50 -48.35 10.16 16.66
CA SER A 50 -46.99 9.69 16.41
C SER A 50 -46.78 9.45 14.91
N TYR A 51 -45.53 9.53 14.46
CA TYR A 51 -45.14 9.20 13.09
C TYR A 51 -44.30 7.94 13.13
N GLU A 52 -44.87 6.84 12.65
CA GLU A 52 -44.16 5.58 12.55
C GLU A 52 -43.52 5.49 11.16
N THR A 53 -42.19 5.44 11.12
CA THR A 53 -41.47 5.16 9.88
C THR A 53 -41.11 3.68 9.92
N THR A 54 -41.89 2.84 9.25
CA THR A 54 -41.57 1.42 9.11
C THR A 54 -40.43 1.30 8.10
N SER A 55 -39.19 1.38 8.57
CA SER A 55 -38.05 0.94 7.76
C SER A 55 -38.21 -0.55 7.56
N ARG A 56 -38.55 -0.98 6.34
CA ARG A 56 -38.51 -2.40 5.98
C ARG A 56 -37.09 -2.87 6.29
N GLU A 57 -36.97 -3.72 7.31
CA GLU A 57 -35.70 -4.32 7.68
C GLU A 57 -35.24 -5.10 6.46
N LEU A 58 -34.31 -4.53 5.70
CA LEU A 58 -33.72 -5.14 4.53
C LEU A 58 -33.19 -6.50 5.01
N GLN A 59 -33.77 -7.60 4.52
CA GLN A 59 -33.29 -8.91 4.91
C GLN A 59 -31.83 -9.01 4.47
N VAL A 60 -30.94 -9.18 5.45
CA VAL A 60 -29.48 -9.22 5.26
C VAL A 60 -29.08 -10.26 4.20
N SER A 61 -29.89 -11.32 4.04
CA SER A 61 -29.73 -12.36 3.02
C SER A 61 -29.89 -11.87 1.57
N GLU A 62 -30.55 -10.73 1.32
CA GLU A 62 -30.75 -10.18 -0.02
C GLU A 62 -29.58 -9.29 -0.49
N TYR A 63 -28.70 -8.86 0.43
CA TYR A 63 -27.60 -7.94 0.12
C TYR A 63 -26.32 -8.71 -0.26
N ARG A 64 -26.16 -9.03 -1.55
CA ARG A 64 -24.98 -9.71 -2.11
C ARG A 64 -23.88 -8.72 -2.51
N TRP A 65 -23.15 -8.21 -1.51
CA TRP A 65 -22.00 -7.32 -1.75
C TRP A 65 -20.72 -8.05 -2.15
N ASP A 66 -20.71 -9.37 -1.99
CA ASP A 66 -19.54 -10.22 -2.06
C ASP A 66 -19.09 -10.54 -3.49
N HIS A 67 -19.71 -9.99 -4.54
CA HIS A 67 -19.31 -10.25 -5.92
C HIS A 67 -18.31 -9.19 -6.45
N GLN A 68 -17.18 -9.65 -6.99
CA GLN A 68 -16.23 -8.81 -7.73
C GLN A 68 -16.63 -8.74 -9.21
N PHE A 69 -16.58 -7.53 -9.79
CA PHE A 69 -16.74 -7.33 -11.23
C PHE A 69 -15.36 -7.27 -11.91
N ASP A 70 -15.18 -8.03 -12.98
CA ASP A 70 -14.00 -7.96 -13.85
C ASP A 70 -14.10 -6.69 -14.72
N GLU A 71 -13.82 -5.52 -14.17
CA GLU A 71 -13.75 -4.28 -14.94
C GLU A 71 -12.46 -3.49 -14.63
N LEU A 72 -11.80 -3.05 -15.71
CA LEU A 72 -10.81 -1.95 -15.84
C LEU A 72 -9.33 -2.27 -16.10
N LEU A 73 -8.84 -3.51 -16.06
CA LEU A 73 -7.39 -3.77 -16.29
C LEU A 73 -7.04 -4.61 -17.52
N GLU A 74 -7.97 -4.89 -18.44
CA GLU A 74 -7.63 -5.65 -19.66
C GLU A 74 -7.32 -4.77 -20.88
N ALA A 75 -7.80 -3.52 -20.92
CA ALA A 75 -7.83 -2.76 -22.17
C ALA A 75 -6.50 -2.09 -22.60
N ASN A 76 -5.53 -1.94 -21.70
CA ASN A 76 -4.33 -1.11 -21.95
C ASN A 76 -2.98 -1.82 -21.67
N TRP A 77 -2.98 -3.12 -21.39
CA TRP A 77 -1.75 -3.86 -21.13
C TRP A 77 -1.43 -4.74 -22.35
N GLU A 78 -0.74 -4.15 -23.32
CA GLU A 78 0.00 -4.93 -24.31
C GLU A 78 1.29 -5.41 -23.62
N GLU A 79 1.37 -6.70 -23.28
CA GLU A 79 2.63 -7.31 -22.86
C GLU A 79 3.62 -7.20 -24.04
N SER A 80 4.62 -6.33 -23.90
CA SER A 80 5.77 -6.33 -24.82
C SER A 80 6.72 -7.45 -24.39
N ASP A 81 6.82 -8.46 -25.25
CA ASP A 81 7.88 -9.46 -25.40
C ASP A 81 8.06 -10.49 -24.27
N ASP A 82 7.35 -11.62 -24.41
CA ASP A 82 7.88 -13.00 -24.33
C ASP A 82 6.82 -14.00 -24.86
N ASP A 83 6.48 -13.88 -26.15
CA ASP A 83 5.49 -14.69 -26.88
C ASP A 83 6.00 -16.11 -27.25
N GLN A 84 6.31 -16.97 -26.27
CA GLN A 84 6.71 -18.35 -26.62
C GLN A 84 6.04 -19.53 -25.91
N GLU A 85 5.05 -19.35 -25.03
CA GLU A 85 4.41 -20.52 -24.38
C GLU A 85 2.88 -20.56 -24.36
N PHE A 86 2.20 -19.52 -24.85
CA PHE A 86 0.73 -19.43 -24.72
C PHE A 86 -0.07 -20.14 -25.83
N THR A 87 0.55 -20.46 -26.97
CA THR A 87 -0.14 -21.01 -28.15
C THR A 87 -0.73 -22.40 -27.90
N ALA A 88 -0.08 -23.28 -27.11
CA ALA A 88 -0.60 -24.62 -26.85
C ALA A 88 -1.87 -24.64 -25.98
N LYS A 89 -1.94 -23.80 -24.94
CA LYS A 89 -3.13 -23.67 -24.06
C LYS A 89 -4.31 -23.01 -24.79
N GLU A 90 -4.05 -22.02 -25.65
CA GLU A 90 -5.10 -21.44 -26.50
C GLU A 90 -5.62 -22.42 -27.55
N THR A 91 -4.80 -23.35 -28.06
CA THR A 91 -5.29 -24.36 -29.00
C THR A 91 -6.31 -25.31 -28.36
N ILE A 92 -6.11 -25.65 -27.07
CA ILE A 92 -7.05 -26.46 -26.29
C ILE A 92 -8.36 -25.67 -26.08
N VAL A 93 -8.30 -24.40 -25.67
CA VAL A 93 -9.49 -23.55 -25.44
C VAL A 93 -10.23 -23.22 -26.74
N ALA A 94 -9.51 -22.95 -27.84
CA ALA A 94 -10.09 -22.70 -29.16
C ALA A 94 -10.76 -23.96 -29.75
N GLN A 95 -10.27 -25.17 -29.44
CA GLN A 95 -10.95 -26.42 -29.75
C GLN A 95 -12.29 -26.56 -29.02
N PHE A 96 -12.46 -25.97 -27.82
CA PHE A 96 -13.73 -26.00 -27.09
C PHE A 96 -14.79 -25.05 -27.68
N LYS A 97 -14.39 -23.92 -28.29
CA LYS A 97 -15.35 -22.91 -28.79
C LYS A 97 -15.92 -23.18 -30.19
N ARG A 98 -15.35 -24.08 -31.00
CA ARG A 98 -15.68 -24.20 -32.44
C ARG A 98 -16.44 -25.45 -32.92
N LYS A 99 -16.99 -26.32 -32.06
CA LYS A 99 -17.73 -27.52 -32.52
C LYS A 99 -19.22 -27.50 -32.18
N LYS A 100 -20.06 -27.58 -33.23
CA LYS A 100 -21.52 -27.79 -33.24
C LYS A 100 -21.98 -28.73 -32.11
N ARG A 101 -23.05 -28.32 -31.38
CA ARG A 101 -23.89 -29.08 -30.41
C ARG A 101 -23.48 -30.57 -30.27
N ARG A 102 -22.35 -30.82 -29.62
CA ARG A 102 -22.02 -32.13 -29.06
C ARG A 102 -22.45 -32.08 -27.60
N VAL A 103 -23.01 -33.18 -27.12
CA VAL A 103 -23.32 -33.41 -25.70
C VAL A 103 -22.20 -32.80 -24.85
N PRO A 104 -22.51 -31.91 -23.88
CA PRO A 104 -21.48 -31.30 -23.08
C PRO A 104 -20.64 -32.41 -22.45
N ARG A 105 -19.31 -32.31 -22.57
CA ARG A 105 -18.42 -33.28 -21.93
C ARG A 105 -18.75 -33.32 -20.44
N LEU A 106 -18.64 -34.48 -19.80
CA LEU A 106 -18.91 -34.65 -18.37
C LEU A 106 -18.24 -33.56 -17.51
N ILE A 107 -17.03 -33.15 -17.89
CA ILE A 107 -16.29 -32.04 -17.27
C ILE A 107 -17.07 -30.72 -17.31
N GLN A 108 -17.67 -30.36 -18.46
CA GLN A 108 -18.47 -29.14 -18.57
C GLN A 108 -19.72 -29.21 -17.69
N LEU A 109 -20.42 -30.36 -17.67
CA LEU A 109 -21.57 -30.56 -16.79
C LEU A 109 -21.18 -30.45 -15.32
N SER A 110 -20.01 -30.99 -14.93
CA SER A 110 -19.52 -30.85 -13.56
C SER A 110 -19.17 -29.41 -13.22
N VAL A 111 -18.52 -28.67 -14.13
CA VAL A 111 -18.18 -27.26 -13.91
C VAL A 111 -19.46 -26.42 -13.81
N ASP A 112 -20.40 -26.59 -14.74
CA ASP A 112 -21.69 -25.90 -14.72
C ASP A 112 -22.46 -26.22 -13.42
N SER A 113 -22.37 -27.45 -12.91
CA SER A 113 -22.96 -27.84 -11.63
C SER A 113 -22.27 -27.17 -10.45
N ILE A 114 -20.94 -27.11 -10.43
CA ILE A 114 -20.16 -26.41 -9.40
C ILE A 114 -20.48 -24.91 -9.40
N VAL A 115 -20.50 -24.27 -10.57
CA VAL A 115 -20.84 -22.85 -10.74
C VAL A 115 -22.25 -22.56 -10.22
N LYS A 116 -23.22 -23.44 -10.50
CA LYS A 116 -24.60 -23.30 -9.99
C LYS A 116 -24.70 -23.42 -8.47
N ASN A 117 -23.77 -24.16 -7.85
CA ASN A 117 -23.72 -24.39 -6.41
C ASN A 117 -22.51 -23.68 -5.76
N ILE A 118 -22.05 -22.56 -6.34
CA ILE A 118 -20.83 -21.87 -5.91
C ILE A 118 -20.87 -21.43 -4.44
N GLY A 119 -22.07 -21.11 -3.93
CA GLY A 119 -22.28 -20.74 -2.53
C GLY A 119 -22.03 -21.88 -1.54
N ASP A 120 -22.07 -23.14 -2.00
CA ASP A 120 -21.86 -24.33 -1.18
C ASP A 120 -20.41 -24.85 -1.28
N ILE A 121 -19.55 -24.16 -2.03
CA ILE A 121 -18.15 -24.53 -2.18
C ILE A 121 -17.41 -24.15 -0.90
N THR A 122 -16.82 -25.16 -0.25
CA THR A 122 -15.97 -24.98 0.92
C THR A 122 -14.54 -25.42 0.60
N TYR A 123 -13.58 -24.96 1.41
CA TYR A 123 -12.18 -25.37 1.30
C TYR A 123 -12.02 -26.90 1.29
N GLU A 124 -12.78 -27.58 2.16
CA GLU A 124 -12.69 -29.03 2.32
C GLU A 124 -13.12 -29.79 1.07
N LYS A 125 -13.99 -29.20 0.25
CA LYS A 125 -14.40 -29.78 -1.05
C LYS A 125 -13.36 -29.50 -2.13
N ILE A 126 -12.76 -28.32 -2.12
CA ILE A 126 -11.84 -27.87 -3.16
C ILE A 126 -10.47 -28.54 -3.05
N GLN A 127 -9.96 -28.79 -1.84
CA GLN A 127 -8.62 -29.34 -1.64
C GLN A 127 -8.37 -30.69 -2.33
N TYR A 128 -9.43 -31.43 -2.68
CA TYR A 128 -9.33 -32.72 -3.38
C TYR A 128 -9.41 -32.61 -4.91
N ILE A 129 -9.65 -31.41 -5.44
CA ILE A 129 -9.71 -31.15 -6.89
C ILE A 129 -8.28 -31.01 -7.41
N PRO A 130 -7.87 -31.74 -8.47
CA PRO A 130 -6.52 -31.60 -8.99
C PRO A 130 -6.28 -30.19 -9.57
N SER A 131 -5.04 -29.69 -9.47
CA SER A 131 -4.70 -28.28 -9.71
C SER A 131 -5.13 -27.77 -11.09
N LEU A 132 -5.05 -28.59 -12.15
CA LEU A 132 -5.48 -28.20 -13.50
C LEU A 132 -6.98 -27.90 -13.59
N GLN A 133 -7.82 -28.72 -12.93
CA GLN A 133 -9.25 -28.50 -12.84
C GLN A 133 -9.56 -27.30 -11.94
N LEU A 134 -8.73 -27.09 -10.92
CA LEU A 134 -8.90 -25.96 -10.01
C LEU A 134 -8.62 -24.62 -10.70
N GLU A 135 -7.54 -24.53 -11.47
CA GLU A 135 -7.24 -23.38 -12.33
C GLU A 135 -8.37 -23.10 -13.32
N PHE A 136 -8.91 -24.18 -13.91
CA PHE A 136 -10.05 -24.06 -14.82
C PHE A 136 -11.27 -23.50 -14.10
N LEU A 137 -11.64 -24.05 -12.94
CA LEU A 137 -12.75 -23.56 -12.13
C LEU A 137 -12.54 -22.11 -11.69
N TRP A 138 -11.34 -21.75 -11.25
CA TRP A 138 -10.98 -20.38 -10.86
C TRP A 138 -11.25 -19.38 -11.99
N ARG A 139 -10.94 -19.76 -13.24
CA ARG A 139 -11.15 -18.90 -14.41
C ARG A 139 -12.64 -18.74 -14.78
N GLU A 140 -13.46 -19.77 -14.58
CA GLU A 140 -14.86 -19.77 -14.99
C GLU A 140 -15.83 -19.26 -13.89
N LEU A 141 -15.41 -19.28 -12.63
CA LEU A 141 -16.26 -18.89 -11.50
C LEU A 141 -16.34 -17.37 -11.33
N SER A 142 -17.51 -16.88 -10.94
CA SER A 142 -17.62 -15.51 -10.46
C SER A 142 -16.83 -15.37 -9.17
N LYS A 143 -15.97 -14.36 -9.10
CA LYS A 143 -15.07 -14.12 -7.97
C LYS A 143 -15.85 -13.51 -6.82
N SER A 144 -16.70 -14.30 -6.16
CA SER A 144 -17.25 -13.88 -4.88
C SER A 144 -16.17 -13.95 -3.80
N PHE A 145 -16.29 -13.17 -2.73
CA PHE A 145 -15.34 -13.21 -1.62
C PHE A 145 -15.24 -14.62 -1.01
N ASN A 146 -16.36 -15.32 -0.84
CA ASN A 146 -16.36 -16.69 -0.33
C ASN A 146 -15.65 -17.67 -1.28
N THR A 147 -15.84 -17.51 -2.58
CA THR A 147 -15.13 -18.29 -3.60
C THR A 147 -13.64 -18.00 -3.55
N TRP A 148 -13.25 -16.73 -3.57
CA TRP A 148 -11.84 -16.32 -3.45
C TRP A 148 -11.21 -16.88 -2.18
N LYS A 149 -11.87 -16.76 -1.02
CA LYS A 149 -11.37 -17.25 0.28
C LYS A 149 -11.15 -18.76 0.28
N ALA A 150 -12.00 -19.52 -0.40
CA ALA A 150 -11.87 -20.97 -0.47
C ALA A 150 -10.74 -21.40 -1.43
N PHE A 151 -10.59 -20.69 -2.54
CA PHE A 151 -9.57 -20.97 -3.56
C PHE A 151 -8.18 -20.46 -3.18
N SER A 152 -8.06 -19.31 -2.51
CA SER A 152 -6.78 -18.70 -2.15
C SER A 152 -5.94 -19.62 -1.26
N LYS A 153 -6.57 -20.39 -0.37
CA LYS A 153 -5.90 -21.40 0.46
C LYS A 153 -5.27 -22.58 -0.28
N VAL A 154 -5.75 -22.87 -1.49
CA VAL A 154 -5.33 -24.04 -2.28
C VAL A 154 -4.41 -23.61 -3.41
N LEU A 155 -4.65 -22.42 -3.98
CA LEU A 155 -3.88 -21.89 -5.11
C LEU A 155 -2.64 -21.08 -4.70
N ASP A 156 -2.52 -20.64 -3.46
CA ASP A 156 -1.38 -19.83 -2.96
C ASP A 156 -0.01 -20.54 -3.06
N ARG A 157 0.03 -21.86 -3.23
CA ARG A 157 1.26 -22.65 -3.14
C ARG A 157 1.74 -23.24 -4.47
N HIS A 158 1.11 -22.89 -5.59
CA HIS A 158 1.45 -23.47 -6.88
C HIS A 158 2.35 -22.58 -7.72
N GLU A 159 3.27 -23.22 -8.45
CA GLU A 159 4.07 -22.55 -9.47
C GLU A 159 3.15 -22.01 -10.57
N GLY A 160 3.33 -20.74 -10.94
CA GLY A 160 2.47 -20.08 -11.93
C GLY A 160 1.15 -19.52 -11.37
N ALA A 161 1.00 -19.45 -10.04
CA ALA A 161 -0.08 -18.69 -9.42
C ALA A 161 -0.11 -17.25 -9.96
N ILE A 162 -1.29 -16.63 -9.99
CA ILE A 162 -1.48 -15.26 -10.46
C ILE A 162 -1.94 -14.33 -9.33
N LEU A 163 -1.67 -13.04 -9.46
CA LEU A 163 -1.91 -12.07 -8.38
C LEU A 163 -3.34 -12.06 -7.83
N ASN A 164 -4.36 -12.25 -8.67
CA ASN A 164 -5.76 -12.28 -8.23
C ASN A 164 -6.13 -13.49 -7.36
N GLN A 165 -5.28 -14.52 -7.30
CA GLN A 165 -5.44 -15.63 -6.35
C GLN A 165 -4.93 -15.23 -4.96
N PHE A 166 -3.99 -14.28 -4.89
CA PHE A 166 -3.42 -13.74 -3.66
C PHE A 166 -4.10 -12.46 -3.17
N ARG A 167 -4.88 -11.79 -4.03
CA ARG A 167 -5.54 -10.53 -3.69
C ARG A 167 -6.99 -10.53 -4.11
N TYR A 168 -7.86 -10.15 -3.18
CA TYR A 168 -9.25 -9.80 -3.46
C TYR A 168 -9.47 -8.32 -3.20
N CYS A 169 -10.20 -7.64 -4.08
CA CYS A 169 -10.54 -6.24 -3.93
C CYS A 169 -12.03 -6.04 -4.18
N SER A 170 -12.72 -5.37 -3.25
CA SER A 170 -14.09 -4.92 -3.42
C SER A 170 -14.30 -3.52 -2.87
N SER A 171 -15.23 -2.78 -3.47
CA SER A 171 -15.59 -1.43 -3.07
C SER A 171 -17.10 -1.27 -3.10
N ILE A 172 -17.65 -0.77 -1.99
CA ILE A 172 -19.08 -0.50 -1.81
C ILE A 172 -19.24 1.00 -1.61
N ALA A 173 -19.72 1.71 -2.63
CA ALA A 173 -19.80 3.17 -2.60
C ALA A 173 -20.78 3.72 -1.54
N GLU A 174 -21.90 3.03 -1.36
CA GLU A 174 -22.99 3.44 -0.45
C GLU A 174 -23.37 2.27 0.47
N PRO A 175 -22.59 2.01 1.53
CA PRO A 175 -22.95 0.98 2.49
C PRO A 175 -24.21 1.41 3.26
N ILE A 176 -25.26 0.59 3.19
CA ILE A 176 -26.56 0.86 3.83
C ILE A 176 -26.65 0.20 5.22
N PRO A 177 -26.45 -1.13 5.34
CA PRO A 177 -26.45 -1.81 6.64
C PRO A 177 -25.34 -1.38 7.62
N SER A 178 -25.42 -1.90 8.86
CA SER A 178 -24.38 -1.73 9.89
C SER A 178 -23.02 -2.26 9.42
N LEU A 179 -21.94 -1.73 10.00
CA LEU A 179 -20.58 -2.13 9.63
C LEU A 179 -20.35 -3.64 9.79
N SER A 180 -20.92 -4.22 10.84
CA SER A 180 -20.80 -5.64 11.19
C SER A 180 -21.21 -6.60 10.07
N ILE A 181 -22.15 -6.21 9.21
CA ILE A 181 -22.60 -7.03 8.07
C ILE A 181 -21.49 -7.19 7.02
N TYR A 182 -20.66 -6.16 6.85
CA TYR A 182 -19.53 -6.17 5.92
C TYR A 182 -18.28 -6.78 6.53
N THR A 183 -18.06 -6.57 7.82
CA THR A 183 -16.81 -6.99 8.49
C THR A 183 -16.86 -8.43 8.99
N LYS A 184 -18.03 -8.97 9.33
CA LYS A 184 -18.17 -10.35 9.84
C LYS A 184 -17.57 -11.41 8.88
N PRO A 185 -17.76 -11.34 7.55
CA PRO A 185 -17.10 -12.29 6.64
C PRO A 185 -15.57 -12.13 6.57
N LEU A 186 -15.06 -10.93 6.85
CA LEU A 186 -13.64 -10.60 6.79
C LEU A 186 -12.84 -11.18 7.96
N SER A 187 -13.50 -11.49 9.08
CA SER A 187 -12.83 -12.13 10.22
C SER A 187 -12.30 -13.52 9.85
N SER A 188 -11.02 -13.74 10.15
CA SER A 188 -10.37 -15.05 10.12
C SER A 188 -9.47 -15.20 11.33
N THR A 189 -9.71 -16.25 12.13
CA THR A 189 -8.88 -16.61 13.29
C THR A 189 -7.66 -17.42 12.90
N SER A 190 -7.70 -18.10 11.75
CA SER A 190 -6.61 -18.90 11.18
C SER A 190 -5.62 -18.08 10.35
N PHE A 191 -5.87 -16.77 10.17
CA PHE A 191 -5.04 -15.87 9.35
C PHE A 191 -4.80 -16.37 7.92
N ASP A 192 -5.75 -17.12 7.34
CA ASP A 192 -5.65 -17.61 5.96
C ASP A 192 -5.52 -16.47 4.93
N PHE A 193 -5.97 -15.29 5.33
CA PHE A 193 -5.80 -14.05 4.60
C PHE A 193 -5.77 -12.89 5.59
N LEU A 194 -5.14 -11.80 5.17
CA LEU A 194 -5.11 -10.52 5.87
C LEU A 194 -6.16 -9.57 5.31
N VAL A 195 -6.64 -8.65 6.14
CA VAL A 195 -7.66 -7.66 5.77
C VAL A 195 -7.06 -6.26 5.69
N HIS A 196 -7.26 -5.61 4.57
CA HIS A 196 -7.16 -4.17 4.39
C HIS A 196 -8.57 -3.58 4.33
N LEU A 197 -8.92 -2.76 5.31
CA LEU A 197 -10.24 -2.12 5.39
C LEU A 197 -10.09 -0.60 5.23
N SER A 198 -10.79 -0.03 4.25
CA SER A 198 -10.86 1.42 4.01
C SER A 198 -12.29 1.92 4.21
N ILE A 199 -12.51 2.79 5.18
CA ILE A 199 -13.81 3.37 5.52
C ILE A 199 -13.80 4.86 5.18
N THR A 200 -14.57 5.26 4.18
CA THR A 200 -14.66 6.65 3.68
C THR A 200 -16.05 7.27 3.87
N THR A 201 -16.90 6.62 4.67
CA THR A 201 -18.23 7.08 5.07
C THR A 201 -18.47 6.78 6.55
N ALA A 202 -19.30 7.58 7.22
CA ALA A 202 -19.51 7.43 8.65
C ALA A 202 -20.33 6.19 9.04
N PHE A 203 -19.84 5.52 10.08
CA PHE A 203 -20.56 4.54 10.88
C PHE A 203 -20.62 5.01 12.34
N LYS A 204 -21.41 4.32 13.16
CA LYS A 204 -21.51 4.63 14.60
C LYS A 204 -20.18 4.35 15.30
N THR A 205 -19.89 5.08 16.37
CA THR A 205 -18.68 4.85 17.18
C THR A 205 -18.65 3.47 17.81
N SER A 206 -19.82 2.88 18.15
CA SER A 206 -19.92 1.48 18.58
C SER A 206 -19.36 0.53 17.52
N ASP A 207 -19.76 0.71 16.26
CA ASP A 207 -19.33 -0.11 15.14
C ASP A 207 -17.80 0.03 14.92
N MET A 208 -17.26 1.23 15.12
CA MET A 208 -15.81 1.46 15.06
C MET A 208 -15.05 0.70 16.16
N VAL A 209 -15.59 0.63 17.38
CA VAL A 209 -15.00 -0.17 18.47
C VAL A 209 -15.03 -1.67 18.14
N GLU A 210 -16.10 -2.15 17.49
CA GLU A 210 -16.27 -3.55 17.05
C GLU A 210 -15.27 -3.99 15.97
N LEU A 211 -14.54 -3.07 15.32
CA LEU A 211 -13.45 -3.44 14.40
C LEU A 211 -12.37 -4.29 15.07
N SER A 212 -12.25 -4.24 16.40
CA SER A 212 -11.39 -5.12 17.20
C SER A 212 -11.71 -6.61 17.01
N ALA A 213 -12.92 -6.98 16.60
CA ALA A 213 -13.29 -8.36 16.30
C ALA A 213 -12.63 -8.92 15.01
N ILE A 214 -11.99 -8.08 14.20
CA ILE A 214 -11.26 -8.48 12.99
C ILE A 214 -9.79 -8.72 13.37
N THR A 215 -9.48 -9.94 13.81
CA THR A 215 -8.15 -10.32 14.30
C THR A 215 -7.06 -10.23 13.23
N ASN A 216 -7.42 -10.47 11.97
CA ASN A 216 -6.53 -10.50 10.80
C ASN A 216 -6.42 -9.15 10.06
N LEU A 217 -6.77 -8.04 10.71
CA LEU A 217 -6.67 -6.70 10.13
C LEU A 217 -5.20 -6.23 10.05
N VAL A 218 -4.66 -6.12 8.84
CA VAL A 218 -3.26 -5.71 8.58
C VAL A 218 -3.13 -4.22 8.27
N ALA A 219 -4.17 -3.64 7.66
CA ALA A 219 -4.22 -2.22 7.35
C ALA A 219 -5.63 -1.67 7.57
N LEU A 220 -5.72 -0.54 8.27
CA LEU A 220 -6.97 0.17 8.52
C LEU A 220 -6.83 1.62 8.07
N GLU A 221 -7.69 2.05 7.15
CA GLU A 221 -7.80 3.43 6.71
C GLU A 221 -9.20 3.94 7.03
N ILE A 222 -9.29 5.02 7.79
CA ILE A 222 -10.56 5.69 8.08
C ILE A 222 -10.42 7.16 7.71
N VAL A 223 -11.29 7.60 6.82
CA VAL A 223 -11.34 8.98 6.34
C VAL A 223 -12.68 9.58 6.70
N ASN A 224 -12.66 10.62 7.54
CA ASN A 224 -13.84 11.43 7.78
C ASN A 224 -14.09 12.29 6.53
N PRO A 225 -15.20 12.13 5.80
CA PRO A 225 -15.49 12.97 4.66
C PRO A 225 -15.60 14.43 5.12
N LYS A 226 -14.79 15.32 4.54
CA LYS A 226 -14.89 16.75 4.85
C LYS A 226 -16.28 17.23 4.46
N HIS A 227 -16.91 18.03 5.33
CA HIS A 227 -18.07 18.85 4.97
C HIS A 227 -17.64 19.91 3.95
N VAL A 228 -17.50 19.51 2.68
CA VAL A 228 -17.30 20.47 1.62
C VAL A 228 -18.66 21.06 1.32
N HIS A 229 -18.90 22.29 1.79
CA HIS A 229 -20.15 23.05 1.72
C HIS A 229 -20.80 23.17 0.31
N HIS A 230 -20.19 22.61 -0.74
CA HIS A 230 -20.62 22.76 -2.13
C HIS A 230 -20.84 21.45 -2.89
N SER A 231 -20.61 20.27 -2.29
CA SER A 231 -20.89 19.00 -2.96
C SER A 231 -22.08 18.30 -2.28
N ARG A 232 -23.20 18.19 -3.01
CA ARG A 232 -24.43 17.52 -2.54
C ARG A 232 -24.27 16.02 -2.24
N ASN A 233 -23.09 15.43 -2.51
CA ASN A 233 -22.84 13.99 -2.41
C ASN A 233 -21.74 13.61 -1.41
N THR A 234 -21.32 14.49 -0.50
CA THR A 234 -20.36 14.08 0.54
C THR A 234 -21.10 13.22 1.56
N GLY A 235 -20.66 11.97 1.74
CA GLY A 235 -21.27 11.00 2.66
C GLY A 235 -21.41 11.53 4.09
N LYS A 236 -22.15 10.79 4.92
CA LYS A 236 -22.36 11.14 6.33
C LYS A 236 -21.00 11.33 7.02
N SER A 237 -20.85 12.42 7.79
CA SER A 237 -19.65 12.68 8.58
C SER A 237 -19.67 11.86 9.87
N PHE A 238 -18.48 11.51 10.38
CA PHE A 238 -18.37 10.80 11.64
C PHE A 238 -18.82 11.68 12.81
N ASP A 239 -19.31 11.03 13.87
CA ASP A 239 -19.60 11.70 15.12
C ASP A 239 -18.28 12.13 15.81
N ALA A 240 -18.32 13.26 16.52
CA ALA A 240 -17.19 13.77 17.30
C ALA A 240 -16.78 12.83 18.45
N SER A 241 -17.58 11.80 18.75
CA SER A 241 -17.19 10.75 19.70
C SER A 241 -16.07 9.84 19.17
N PHE A 242 -15.82 9.80 17.85
CA PHE A 242 -14.65 9.10 17.30
C PHE A 242 -13.38 9.95 17.49
N GLY A 243 -12.54 9.55 18.44
CA GLY A 243 -11.31 10.26 18.81
C GLY A 243 -10.32 9.34 19.52
N ASP A 244 -9.39 9.92 20.28
CA ASP A 244 -8.32 9.18 21.01
C ASP A 244 -8.86 8.05 21.90
N ARG A 245 -10.11 8.16 22.39
CA ARG A 245 -10.78 7.12 23.18
C ARG A 245 -10.96 5.81 22.41
N VAL A 246 -11.27 5.87 21.12
CA VAL A 246 -11.41 4.66 20.29
C VAL A 246 -10.06 3.97 20.11
N ILE A 247 -8.99 4.75 19.84
CA ILE A 247 -7.62 4.21 19.76
C ILE A 247 -7.21 3.59 21.10
N LYS A 248 -7.55 4.23 22.23
CA LYS A 248 -7.30 3.66 23.56
C LYS A 248 -7.99 2.30 23.70
N THR A 249 -9.28 2.19 23.40
CA THR A 249 -10.01 0.91 23.47
C THR A 249 -9.39 -0.16 22.57
N TRP A 250 -9.07 0.17 21.31
CA TRP A 250 -8.38 -0.76 20.41
C TRP A 250 -7.02 -1.21 20.95
N SER A 251 -6.28 -0.30 21.58
CA SER A 251 -4.97 -0.60 22.18
C SER A 251 -5.06 -1.56 23.38
N GLU A 252 -6.16 -1.50 24.13
CA GLU A 252 -6.42 -2.39 25.26
C GLU A 252 -6.77 -3.81 24.77
N GLU A 253 -7.59 -3.91 23.73
CA GLU A 253 -7.86 -5.20 23.06
C GLU A 253 -6.61 -5.79 22.39
N ALA A 254 -5.71 -4.95 21.87
CA ALA A 254 -4.44 -5.38 21.30
C ALA A 254 -3.49 -5.98 22.36
N ILE A 255 -3.37 -5.35 23.55
CA ILE A 255 -2.55 -5.90 24.65
C ILE A 255 -3.07 -7.25 25.12
N ASN A 256 -4.39 -7.39 25.19
CA ASN A 256 -5.03 -8.62 25.65
C ASN A 256 -4.87 -9.78 24.65
N GLY A 257 -4.17 -9.58 23.53
CA GLY A 257 -3.97 -10.59 22.49
C GLY A 257 -5.22 -10.84 21.64
N LYS A 258 -6.28 -10.04 21.82
CA LYS A 258 -7.61 -10.30 21.24
C LYS A 258 -7.80 -9.67 19.87
N ALA A 259 -7.12 -8.55 19.59
CA ALA A 259 -7.33 -7.77 18.38
C ALA A 259 -6.02 -7.23 17.81
N PHE A 260 -6.01 -6.85 16.52
CA PHE A 260 -4.94 -6.07 15.88
C PHE A 260 -3.50 -6.62 16.03
N GLN A 261 -3.35 -7.93 16.21
CA GLN A 261 -2.02 -8.55 16.39
C GLN A 261 -1.13 -8.36 15.15
N VAL A 262 -1.75 -8.29 13.98
CA VAL A 262 -1.09 -8.10 12.67
C VAL A 262 -1.24 -6.70 12.07
N LEU A 263 -1.85 -5.76 12.80
CA LEU A 263 -2.09 -4.40 12.27
C LEU A 263 -0.75 -3.68 12.08
N ARG A 264 -0.39 -3.41 10.82
CA ARG A 264 0.87 -2.75 10.44
C ARG A 264 0.68 -1.28 10.04
N ILE A 265 -0.46 -0.95 9.43
CA ILE A 265 -0.76 0.40 8.95
C ILE A 265 -2.08 0.87 9.56
N LEU A 266 -2.05 2.02 10.23
CA LEU A 266 -3.24 2.74 10.67
C LEU A 266 -3.25 4.13 10.04
N LYS A 267 -4.26 4.44 9.22
CA LYS A 267 -4.45 5.76 8.61
C LYS A 267 -5.74 6.39 9.12
N LEU A 268 -5.64 7.58 9.70
CA LEU A 268 -6.79 8.34 10.18
C LEU A 268 -6.75 9.73 9.56
N ARG A 269 -7.82 10.13 8.87
CA ARG A 269 -7.83 11.39 8.13
C ARG A 269 -9.04 12.25 8.47
N ASN A 270 -8.81 13.55 8.64
CA ASN A 270 -9.81 14.57 8.93
C ASN A 270 -10.54 14.41 10.28
N PHE A 271 -9.86 13.91 11.32
CA PHE A 271 -10.42 13.78 12.67
C PHE A 271 -9.76 14.74 13.66
N LYS A 272 -10.47 15.76 14.11
CA LYS A 272 -9.91 16.78 15.03
C LYS A 272 -9.75 16.27 16.45
N GLU A 273 -10.47 15.21 16.79
CA GLU A 273 -10.52 14.54 18.07
C GLU A 273 -9.41 13.48 18.22
N ILE A 274 -8.66 13.21 17.15
CA ILE A 274 -7.44 12.42 17.19
C ILE A 274 -6.26 13.38 17.40
N THR A 275 -5.62 13.27 18.56
CA THR A 275 -4.58 14.20 19.01
C THR A 275 -3.30 13.46 19.37
N ASN A 276 -2.26 14.20 19.77
CA ASN A 276 -0.98 13.62 20.21
C ASN A 276 -1.12 12.69 21.42
N ASN A 277 -2.21 12.78 22.19
CA ASN A 277 -2.45 11.90 23.33
C ASN A 277 -2.60 10.43 22.92
N CYS A 278 -2.90 10.13 21.66
CA CYS A 278 -3.00 8.75 21.20
C CYS A 278 -1.67 7.98 21.20
N PHE A 279 -0.51 8.66 21.19
CA PHE A 279 0.80 7.98 21.09
C PHE A 279 1.08 6.99 22.22
N GLN A 280 0.62 7.28 23.44
CA GLN A 280 0.75 6.36 24.57
C GLN A 280 0.02 5.03 24.34
N HIS A 281 -0.96 5.01 23.43
CA HIS A 281 -1.75 3.85 23.05
C HIS A 281 -1.17 3.14 21.83
N LEU A 282 -0.53 3.86 20.89
CA LEU A 282 0.00 3.26 19.65
C LEU A 282 1.10 2.22 19.87
N ASN A 283 1.90 2.37 20.93
CA ASN A 283 2.95 1.40 21.22
C ASN A 283 2.44 0.04 21.70
N ARG A 284 1.15 -0.04 22.04
CA ARG A 284 0.48 -1.26 22.51
C ARG A 284 0.05 -2.19 21.38
N PHE A 285 0.10 -1.72 20.13
CA PHE A 285 -0.12 -2.55 18.95
C PHE A 285 1.18 -3.27 18.59
N PRO A 286 1.23 -4.61 18.62
CA PRO A 286 2.49 -5.36 18.46
C PRO A 286 3.15 -5.14 17.09
N ALA A 287 2.37 -5.28 16.01
CA ALA A 287 2.88 -5.18 14.64
C ALA A 287 2.83 -3.77 14.04
N LEU A 288 2.30 -2.76 14.75
CA LEU A 288 2.10 -1.44 14.14
C LEU A 288 3.44 -0.81 13.74
N ALA A 289 3.56 -0.53 12.44
CA ALA A 289 4.77 0.02 11.82
C ALA A 289 4.56 1.45 11.33
N VAL A 290 3.32 1.79 10.97
CA VAL A 290 2.96 3.06 10.36
C VAL A 290 1.69 3.62 10.98
N PHE A 291 1.73 4.90 11.30
CA PHE A 291 0.57 5.69 11.66
C PHE A 291 0.52 6.97 10.80
N ASP A 292 -0.41 7.03 9.85
CA ASP A 292 -0.61 8.15 8.91
C ASP A 292 -1.80 8.99 9.39
N VAL A 293 -1.54 10.24 9.77
CA VAL A 293 -2.57 11.19 10.18
C VAL A 293 -2.57 12.42 9.30
N LEU A 294 -3.66 12.64 8.58
CA LEU A 294 -3.82 13.80 7.70
C LEU A 294 -4.98 14.66 8.17
N ASP A 295 -4.75 15.97 8.32
CA ASP A 295 -5.73 16.97 8.75
C ASP A 295 -6.38 16.68 10.12
N CYS A 296 -5.71 15.93 11.00
CA CYS A 296 -6.17 15.59 12.36
C CYS A 296 -5.84 16.69 13.39
N GLY A 297 -6.18 16.46 14.66
CA GLY A 297 -5.94 17.38 15.80
C GLY A 297 -4.49 17.43 16.31
N PHE A 298 -3.50 17.19 15.45
CA PHE A 298 -2.09 17.17 15.83
C PHE A 298 -1.54 18.59 15.86
N ASN A 299 -0.94 18.97 16.98
CA ASN A 299 -0.15 20.19 17.09
C ASN A 299 1.34 19.85 16.92
N GLY A 300 2.15 20.78 16.39
CA GLY A 300 3.56 20.54 16.04
C GLY A 300 4.48 20.08 17.19
N LEU A 301 4.01 20.11 18.44
CA LEU A 301 4.73 19.54 19.60
C LEU A 301 4.72 18.00 19.62
N ALA A 302 3.95 17.36 18.74
CA ALA A 302 3.83 15.91 18.61
C ALA A 302 5.18 15.20 18.42
N GLN A 303 6.12 15.87 17.75
CA GLN A 303 7.37 15.27 17.33
C GLN A 303 8.23 14.78 18.49
N LEU A 304 8.42 15.62 19.52
CA LEU A 304 9.25 15.27 20.68
C LEU A 304 8.67 14.10 21.48
N GLY A 305 7.34 14.00 21.58
CA GLY A 305 6.68 12.90 22.27
C GLY A 305 6.77 11.58 21.49
N ALA A 306 6.56 11.64 20.17
CA ALA A 306 6.62 10.49 19.29
C ALA A 306 8.02 9.88 19.24
N GLU A 307 9.07 10.71 19.10
CA GLU A 307 10.47 10.26 19.04
C GLU A 307 10.90 9.53 20.33
N ARG A 308 10.50 10.04 21.50
CA ARG A 308 10.76 9.37 22.80
C ARG A 308 10.12 7.98 22.90
N LEU A 309 9.03 7.77 22.18
CA LEU A 309 8.31 6.51 22.09
C LEU A 309 8.79 5.61 20.94
N GLY A 310 9.85 6.03 20.23
CA GLY A 310 10.49 5.26 19.15
C GLY A 310 9.86 5.46 17.77
N TRP A 311 9.07 6.51 17.58
CA TRP A 311 8.48 6.87 16.29
C TRP A 311 9.34 7.91 15.56
N GLU A 312 9.64 7.65 14.29
CA GLU A 312 10.22 8.64 13.37
C GLU A 312 9.08 9.42 12.71
N VAL A 313 9.20 10.75 12.68
CA VAL A 313 8.14 11.67 12.25
C VAL A 313 8.46 12.26 10.88
N HIS A 314 7.50 12.19 9.98
CA HIS A 314 7.60 12.70 8.61
C HIS A 314 6.45 13.67 8.32
N PRO A 315 6.64 14.99 8.50
CA PRO A 315 5.61 15.98 8.24
C PRO A 315 5.37 16.13 6.73
N ASP A 316 4.10 16.18 6.35
CA ASP A 316 3.61 16.29 4.96
C ASP A 316 4.22 15.25 4.00
N GLY A 317 4.75 14.15 4.51
CA GLY A 317 5.34 13.11 3.69
C GLY A 317 4.31 12.12 3.20
N GLY A 318 4.38 11.76 1.91
CA GLY A 318 3.62 10.63 1.38
C GLY A 318 4.10 9.32 2.01
N LEU A 319 3.19 8.54 2.61
CA LEU A 319 3.54 7.27 3.27
C LEU A 319 4.38 6.34 2.38
N LEU A 320 3.92 6.12 1.14
CA LEU A 320 4.57 5.19 0.23
C LEU A 320 5.98 5.69 -0.13
N GLU A 321 6.11 6.99 -0.35
CA GLU A 321 7.37 7.67 -0.66
C GLU A 321 8.39 7.51 0.47
N ILE A 322 7.97 7.69 1.72
CA ILE A 322 8.82 7.49 2.92
C ILE A 322 9.33 6.04 2.94
N LEU A 323 8.42 5.07 2.81
CA LEU A 323 8.78 3.65 2.86
C LEU A 323 9.67 3.22 1.69
N GLN A 324 9.47 3.78 0.49
CA GLN A 324 10.34 3.55 -0.66
C GLN A 324 11.77 4.03 -0.39
N SER A 325 11.90 5.22 0.20
CA SER A 325 13.18 5.76 0.66
C SER A 325 13.84 4.84 1.69
N ASP A 326 13.07 4.39 2.67
CA ASP A 326 13.58 3.52 3.74
C ASP A 326 14.05 2.17 3.19
N CYS A 327 13.37 1.63 2.18
CA CYS A 327 13.85 0.45 1.46
C CYS A 327 15.21 0.71 0.78
N VAL A 328 15.40 1.89 0.18
CA VAL A 328 16.70 2.25 -0.43
C VAL A 328 17.79 2.32 0.65
N LYS A 329 17.52 2.98 1.79
CA LYS A 329 18.46 3.02 2.93
C LYS A 329 18.81 1.61 3.42
N HIS A 330 17.80 0.75 3.54
CA HIS A 330 17.96 -0.65 3.94
C HIS A 330 18.83 -1.43 2.95
N ILE A 331 18.57 -1.32 1.64
CA ILE A 331 19.38 -1.95 0.59
C ILE A 331 20.84 -1.47 0.65
N MET A 332 21.07 -0.17 0.85
CA MET A 332 22.43 0.38 0.98
C MET A 332 23.16 -0.18 2.21
N ALA A 333 22.45 -0.31 3.34
CA ALA A 333 22.98 -0.94 4.55
C ALA A 333 23.31 -2.42 4.31
N LEU A 334 22.41 -3.17 3.67
CA LEU A 334 22.62 -4.58 3.31
C LEU A 334 23.85 -4.76 2.40
N ARG A 335 24.02 -3.90 1.38
CA ARG A 335 25.21 -3.95 0.52
C ARG A 335 26.49 -3.75 1.33
N THR A 336 26.47 -2.80 2.26
CA THR A 336 27.62 -2.54 3.14
C THR A 336 27.94 -3.76 4.01
N THR A 337 26.93 -4.40 4.61
CA THR A 337 27.12 -5.60 5.43
C THR A 337 27.62 -6.80 4.64
N LEU A 338 27.25 -6.90 3.35
CA LEU A 338 27.69 -7.97 2.44
C LEU A 338 29.04 -7.68 1.76
N GLY A 339 29.70 -6.55 2.07
CA GLY A 339 30.95 -6.16 1.42
C GLY A 339 30.80 -5.77 -0.06
N LEU A 340 29.57 -5.52 -0.52
CA LEU A 340 29.27 -5.08 -1.88
C LEU A 340 29.47 -3.56 -2.00
N PRO A 341 29.92 -3.05 -3.16
CA PRO A 341 30.11 -1.62 -3.34
C PRO A 341 28.77 -0.89 -3.17
N VAL A 342 28.72 0.13 -2.32
CA VAL A 342 27.52 0.96 -2.16
C VAL A 342 27.27 1.69 -3.47
N ARG A 343 26.14 1.38 -4.12
CA ARG A 343 25.67 2.08 -5.31
C ARG A 343 24.50 2.97 -4.90
N ALA A 344 24.37 4.13 -5.53
CA ALA A 344 23.13 4.90 -5.43
C ALA A 344 22.02 4.06 -6.07
N VAL A 345 21.26 3.34 -5.24
CA VAL A 345 20.15 2.51 -5.71
C VAL A 345 18.94 3.42 -5.86
N ARG A 346 18.54 3.68 -7.09
CA ARG A 346 17.21 4.21 -7.37
C ARG A 346 16.26 3.04 -7.55
N ARG A 347 15.23 2.99 -6.70
CA ARG A 347 14.09 2.12 -6.97
C ARG A 347 13.23 2.75 -8.05
N SER A 348 12.78 1.93 -8.99
CA SER A 348 11.65 2.29 -9.83
C SER A 348 10.49 2.70 -8.93
N ALA A 349 9.73 3.71 -9.36
CA ALA A 349 8.44 3.96 -8.76
C ALA A 349 7.62 2.67 -8.81
N ALA A 350 6.96 2.36 -7.70
CA ALA A 350 6.04 1.23 -7.66
C ALA A 350 4.98 1.40 -8.76
N LYS A 351 4.67 0.31 -9.45
CA LYS A 351 3.66 0.28 -10.51
C LYS A 351 2.46 -0.51 -10.01
N PRO A 352 1.22 -0.12 -10.38
CA PRO A 352 0.06 -0.98 -10.19
C PRO A 352 0.37 -2.36 -10.74
N LEU A 353 0.21 -3.38 -9.90
CA LEU A 353 0.44 -4.76 -10.29
C LEU A 353 -0.80 -5.29 -11.01
N TRP A 354 -0.59 -5.98 -12.12
CA TRP A 354 -1.68 -6.54 -12.90
C TRP A 354 -2.22 -7.81 -12.24
N ASP A 355 -3.53 -7.94 -12.14
CA ASP A 355 -4.21 -9.05 -11.44
C ASP A 355 -3.93 -10.43 -12.04
N LYS A 356 -3.53 -10.48 -13.32
CA LYS A 356 -3.13 -11.72 -14.01
C LYS A 356 -1.62 -11.93 -14.06
N ALA A 357 -0.83 -11.03 -13.46
CA ALA A 357 0.61 -11.18 -13.41
C ALA A 357 0.98 -12.45 -12.63
N LYS A 358 1.91 -13.22 -13.19
CA LYS A 358 2.43 -14.44 -12.58
C LYS A 358 3.22 -14.10 -11.32
N ILE A 359 3.01 -14.91 -10.29
CA ILE A 359 3.74 -14.91 -9.04
C ILE A 359 4.90 -15.88 -9.18
N THR A 360 6.08 -15.39 -8.83
CA THR A 360 7.29 -16.20 -8.67
C THR A 360 7.63 -16.28 -7.20
N MET A 361 8.07 -17.44 -6.72
CA MET A 361 8.45 -17.62 -5.33
C MET A 361 9.97 -17.57 -5.21
N ILE A 362 10.49 -16.79 -4.28
CA ILE A 362 11.92 -16.82 -3.91
C ILE A 362 12.08 -17.29 -2.49
N LEU A 363 13.14 -18.04 -2.20
CA LEU A 363 13.49 -18.36 -0.81
C LEU A 363 13.86 -17.08 -0.06
N ARG A 364 13.37 -16.93 1.17
CA ARG A 364 13.63 -15.79 2.05
C ARG A 364 15.12 -15.66 2.38
N ALA A 365 15.86 -16.77 2.41
CA ALA A 365 17.33 -16.75 2.49
C ALA A 365 17.99 -16.00 1.32
N ASN A 366 17.35 -15.98 0.15
CA ASN A 366 17.83 -15.27 -1.05
C ASN A 366 17.32 -13.83 -1.13
N LEU A 367 16.49 -13.37 -0.19
CA LEU A 367 15.90 -12.03 -0.20
C LEU A 367 16.98 -10.94 -0.22
N SER A 368 18.02 -11.08 0.61
CA SER A 368 19.11 -10.09 0.67
C SER A 368 19.87 -9.99 -0.66
N ALA A 369 20.13 -11.12 -1.34
CA ALA A 369 20.77 -11.14 -2.65
C ALA A 369 19.86 -10.49 -3.72
N PHE A 370 18.56 -10.82 -3.70
CA PHE A 370 17.56 -10.24 -4.59
C PHE A 370 17.41 -8.71 -4.44
N LEU A 371 17.36 -8.23 -3.19
CA LEU A 371 17.23 -6.81 -2.86
C LEU A 371 18.48 -6.01 -3.22
N THR A 372 19.67 -6.59 -2.97
CA THR A 372 20.93 -5.91 -3.30
C THR A 372 21.24 -5.90 -4.79
N GLY A 373 20.57 -6.73 -5.60
CA GLY A 373 20.79 -6.78 -7.05
C GLY A 373 22.20 -7.24 -7.37
N ASP A 374 22.65 -8.29 -6.70
CA ASP A 374 23.89 -8.97 -7.05
C ASP A 374 23.86 -9.31 -8.55
N PRO A 375 24.85 -8.90 -9.37
CA PRO A 375 24.87 -9.13 -10.82
C PRO A 375 24.78 -10.61 -11.22
N THR A 376 25.03 -11.54 -10.29
CA THR A 376 24.78 -12.97 -10.50
C THR A 376 23.28 -13.29 -10.60
N SER A 377 22.40 -12.42 -10.08
CA SER A 377 20.95 -12.50 -10.25
C SER A 377 20.54 -11.88 -11.60
N SER A 378 20.09 -12.73 -12.51
CA SER A 378 19.69 -12.44 -13.90
C SER A 378 18.52 -11.44 -14.08
N SER A 379 18.00 -10.86 -13.00
CA SER A 379 16.75 -10.06 -12.99
C SER A 379 16.97 -8.53 -13.05
N THR A 380 18.20 -8.04 -13.20
CA THR A 380 18.55 -6.65 -12.84
C THR A 380 18.47 -5.58 -13.95
N SER A 381 18.28 -5.93 -15.23
CA SER A 381 18.46 -4.98 -16.34
C SER A 381 17.31 -3.96 -16.55
N ALA A 382 16.07 -4.27 -16.14
CA ALA A 382 14.91 -3.43 -16.46
C ALA A 382 14.58 -2.33 -15.43
N ARG A 383 15.27 -2.29 -14.28
CA ARG A 383 14.77 -1.61 -13.06
C ARG A 383 14.69 -0.08 -13.11
N ASN A 384 15.17 0.63 -14.15
CA ASN A 384 15.11 2.12 -14.18
C ASN A 384 14.87 2.76 -15.56
N SER A 385 14.41 2.03 -16.58
CA SER A 385 14.21 2.58 -17.93
C SER A 385 13.26 3.80 -17.95
N ALA A 386 12.14 3.73 -17.22
CA ALA A 386 11.16 4.82 -17.14
C ALA A 386 11.74 6.09 -16.49
N TYR A 387 12.59 5.95 -15.47
CA TYR A 387 13.24 7.09 -14.84
C TYR A 387 14.25 7.73 -15.80
N LEU A 388 15.13 6.93 -16.43
CA LEU A 388 16.13 7.44 -17.36
C LEU A 388 15.47 8.15 -18.55
N TYR A 389 14.39 7.59 -19.07
CA TYR A 389 13.57 8.24 -20.09
C TYR A 389 12.98 9.57 -19.61
N ALA A 390 12.41 9.59 -18.39
CA ALA A 390 11.87 10.81 -17.80
C ALA A 390 12.96 11.87 -17.58
N GLU A 391 14.15 11.48 -17.11
CA GLU A 391 15.30 12.35 -16.92
C GLU A 391 15.77 12.96 -18.23
N GLN A 392 15.94 12.14 -19.26
CA GLN A 392 16.28 12.61 -20.61
C GLN A 392 15.22 13.60 -21.13
N ARG A 393 13.93 13.30 -20.90
CA ARG A 393 12.82 14.17 -21.31
C ARG A 393 12.82 15.50 -20.56
N VAL A 394 13.09 15.53 -19.26
CA VAL A 394 13.24 16.77 -18.51
C VAL A 394 14.43 17.58 -19.01
N ARG A 395 15.59 16.94 -19.22
CA ARG A 395 16.76 17.61 -19.80
C ARG A 395 16.48 18.22 -21.18
N MET A 396 15.75 17.51 -22.05
CA MET A 396 15.32 18.05 -23.33
C MET A 396 14.37 19.26 -23.18
N MET A 397 13.47 19.24 -22.20
CA MET A 397 12.62 20.40 -21.92
C MET A 397 13.43 21.60 -21.42
N GLU A 398 14.46 21.39 -20.62
CA GLU A 398 15.34 22.45 -20.11
C GLU A 398 16.17 23.13 -21.19
N GLN A 399 16.47 22.42 -22.29
CA GLN A 399 17.20 22.96 -23.43
C GLN A 399 16.35 23.93 -24.28
N THR A 400 15.01 23.82 -24.23
CA THR A 400 14.11 24.67 -25.04
C THR A 400 13.49 25.81 -24.20
N PRO A 401 13.33 27.03 -24.74
CA PRO A 401 12.65 28.12 -24.02
C PRO A 401 11.22 27.75 -23.59
N ALA A 402 10.48 27.05 -24.46
CA ALA A 402 9.11 26.61 -24.18
C ALA A 402 9.06 25.55 -23.07
N GLY A 403 9.97 24.57 -23.07
CA GLY A 403 10.05 23.54 -22.03
C GLY A 403 10.44 24.13 -20.67
N ARG A 404 11.40 25.07 -20.62
CA ARG A 404 11.72 25.81 -19.40
C ARG A 404 10.53 26.61 -18.87
N ALA A 405 9.78 27.29 -19.74
CA ALA A 405 8.57 27.99 -19.33
C ALA A 405 7.52 27.02 -18.78
N LYS A 406 7.38 25.83 -19.37
CA LYS A 406 6.48 24.78 -18.87
C LYS A 406 6.89 24.27 -17.48
N LEU A 407 8.16 23.94 -17.27
CA LEU A 407 8.69 23.52 -15.97
C LEU A 407 8.51 24.61 -14.90
N ARG A 408 8.79 25.88 -15.25
CA ARG A 408 8.55 27.02 -14.35
C ARG A 408 7.07 27.18 -13.99
N ARG A 409 6.14 26.99 -14.94
CA ARG A 409 4.69 27.05 -14.67
C ARG A 409 4.22 25.95 -13.73
N THR A 410 4.78 24.74 -13.84
CA THR A 410 4.49 23.67 -12.87
C THR A 410 5.07 23.97 -11.49
N GLY A 411 6.08 24.85 -11.42
CA GLY A 411 6.82 25.12 -10.20
C GLY A 411 7.72 23.98 -9.76
N PHE A 412 7.78 22.87 -10.49
CA PHE A 412 8.57 21.69 -10.14
C PHE A 412 10.07 21.97 -10.24
N SER A 413 10.83 21.44 -9.30
CA SER A 413 12.26 21.23 -9.46
C SER A 413 12.54 20.24 -10.60
N HIS A 414 13.78 20.18 -11.08
CA HIS A 414 14.20 19.20 -12.08
C HIS A 414 13.74 17.79 -11.70
N PHE A 415 14.04 17.36 -10.48
CA PHE A 415 13.75 16.01 -10.05
C PHE A 415 12.27 15.76 -9.75
N GLU A 416 11.54 16.76 -9.23
CA GLU A 416 10.08 16.67 -9.09
C GLU A 416 9.43 16.46 -10.46
N ALA A 417 9.95 17.13 -11.51
CA ALA A 417 9.48 16.93 -12.88
C ALA A 417 9.84 15.54 -13.42
N VAL A 418 11.05 15.02 -13.12
CA VAL A 418 11.44 13.65 -13.51
C VAL A 418 10.53 12.63 -12.83
N ASP A 419 10.33 12.74 -11.52
CA ASP A 419 9.45 11.85 -10.76
C ASP A 419 8.02 11.91 -11.29
N TYR A 420 7.48 13.12 -11.46
CA TYR A 420 6.16 13.33 -12.05
C TYR A 420 6.01 12.66 -13.41
N ILE A 421 6.95 12.87 -14.33
CA ILE A 421 6.91 12.27 -15.68
C ILE A 421 7.04 10.75 -15.61
N SER A 422 7.95 10.23 -14.78
CA SER A 422 8.19 8.80 -14.66
C SER A 422 6.99 8.04 -14.08
N ARG A 423 6.15 8.72 -13.29
CA ARG A 423 4.97 8.14 -12.64
C ARG A 423 3.67 8.47 -13.33
N LYS A 424 3.65 9.44 -14.26
CA LYS A 424 2.40 10.00 -14.80
C LYS A 424 1.47 8.91 -15.34
N GLU A 425 2.00 8.00 -16.15
CA GLU A 425 1.23 6.93 -16.78
C GLU A 425 0.68 5.94 -15.74
N PHE A 426 1.45 5.66 -14.68
CA PHE A 426 1.05 4.73 -13.63
C PHE A 426 0.07 5.34 -12.63
N ARG A 427 0.16 6.65 -12.35
CA ARG A 427 -0.76 7.36 -11.45
C ARG A 427 -2.21 7.30 -11.94
N GLU A 428 -2.41 7.31 -13.25
CA GLU A 428 -3.74 7.19 -13.87
C GLU A 428 -4.31 5.76 -13.74
N LEU A 429 -3.46 4.77 -13.45
CA LEU A 429 -3.80 3.37 -13.26
C LEU A 429 -3.82 2.96 -11.77
N GLU A 430 -3.49 3.87 -10.84
CA GLU A 430 -3.53 3.58 -9.41
C GLU A 430 -4.97 3.30 -8.98
N THR A 431 -5.22 2.07 -8.55
CA THR A 431 -6.46 1.72 -7.85
C THR A 431 -6.44 2.28 -6.43
N TRP A 432 -7.61 2.39 -5.79
CA TRP A 432 -7.71 3.00 -4.46
C TRP A 432 -6.86 2.31 -3.39
N GLU A 433 -6.68 0.99 -3.49
CA GLU A 433 -5.90 0.19 -2.56
C GLU A 433 -4.39 0.21 -2.86
N PHE A 434 -4.00 0.63 -4.07
CA PHE A 434 -2.63 0.52 -4.58
C PHE A 434 -1.60 1.05 -3.59
N ARG A 435 -1.78 2.28 -3.10
CA ARG A 435 -0.78 2.92 -2.22
C ARG A 435 -0.65 2.21 -0.89
N THR A 436 -1.76 1.76 -0.30
CA THR A 436 -1.75 1.05 1.00
C THR A 436 -1.15 -0.34 0.87
N LEU A 437 -1.53 -1.12 -0.15
CA LEU A 437 -0.95 -2.44 -0.39
C LEU A 437 0.53 -2.37 -0.76
N THR A 438 0.93 -1.41 -1.58
CA THR A 438 2.35 -1.20 -1.89
C THR A 438 3.12 -0.81 -0.63
N SER A 439 2.55 0.04 0.23
CA SER A 439 3.14 0.37 1.53
C SER A 439 3.31 -0.87 2.41
N LEU A 440 2.30 -1.74 2.46
CA LEU A 440 2.37 -3.02 3.17
C LEU A 440 3.49 -3.93 2.65
N ASN A 441 3.65 -3.99 1.32
CA ASN A 441 4.73 -4.73 0.68
C ASN A 441 6.11 -4.17 1.08
N ARG A 442 6.27 -2.84 1.14
CA ARG A 442 7.51 -2.21 1.62
C ARG A 442 7.79 -2.47 3.10
N ILE A 443 6.76 -2.51 3.94
CA ILE A 443 6.91 -2.90 5.35
C ILE A 443 7.39 -4.35 5.46
N SER A 444 6.83 -5.25 4.64
CA SER A 444 7.21 -6.68 4.62
C SER A 444 8.69 -6.86 4.25
N GLU A 445 9.17 -6.06 3.29
CA GLU A 445 10.59 -5.99 2.94
C GLU A 445 11.46 -5.48 4.11
N LEU A 446 11.04 -4.40 4.77
CA LEU A 446 11.83 -3.74 5.82
C LEU A 446 11.86 -4.53 7.14
N ARG A 447 10.83 -5.31 7.45
CA ARG A 447 10.70 -6.05 8.71
C ARG A 447 10.85 -7.56 8.58
N ASN A 448 10.99 -8.07 7.35
CA ASN A 448 11.13 -9.49 7.06
C ASN A 448 10.02 -10.37 7.69
N ASP A 449 8.84 -9.79 7.88
CA ASP A 449 7.65 -10.42 8.49
C ASP A 449 7.84 -11.06 9.87
N GLU A 450 8.88 -10.67 10.62
CA GLU A 450 9.12 -11.20 11.98
C GLU A 450 7.98 -10.84 12.95
N ASP A 451 7.39 -9.66 12.77
CA ASP A 451 6.22 -9.19 13.53
C ASP A 451 4.97 -10.04 13.27
N LEU A 452 4.76 -10.50 12.02
CA LEU A 452 3.65 -11.41 11.70
C LEU A 452 3.87 -12.80 12.29
N ARG A 453 5.10 -13.33 12.25
CA ARG A 453 5.43 -14.60 12.93
C ARG A 453 5.21 -14.50 14.43
N ALA A 454 5.61 -13.39 15.04
CA ALA A 454 5.38 -13.13 16.46
C ALA A 454 3.87 -13.07 16.81
N ALA A 455 3.04 -12.64 15.86
CA ALA A 455 1.58 -12.67 15.97
C ALA A 455 0.96 -14.07 15.71
N GLY A 456 1.79 -15.10 15.48
CA GLY A 456 1.34 -16.48 15.27
C GLY A 456 1.04 -16.83 13.81
N LEU A 457 1.43 -15.99 12.83
CA LEU A 457 1.20 -16.28 11.43
C LEU A 457 2.30 -17.17 10.87
N GLU A 458 1.90 -18.21 10.16
CA GLU A 458 2.78 -19.10 9.41
C GLU A 458 3.28 -18.38 8.14
N VAL A 459 4.27 -17.52 8.32
CA VAL A 459 4.98 -16.91 7.19
C VAL A 459 5.99 -17.91 6.67
N GLY A 460 5.68 -18.54 5.54
CA GLY A 460 6.54 -19.54 4.90
C GLY A 460 7.94 -19.04 4.55
N ASP A 461 8.82 -19.98 4.20
CA ASP A 461 10.21 -19.72 3.83
C ASP A 461 10.37 -19.09 2.45
N SER A 462 9.28 -19.00 1.68
CA SER A 462 9.26 -18.36 0.37
C SER A 462 8.50 -17.05 0.40
N ILE A 463 8.93 -16.11 -0.44
CA ILE A 463 8.34 -14.79 -0.62
C ILE A 463 7.81 -14.70 -2.05
N PRO A 464 6.53 -14.33 -2.22
CA PRO A 464 5.96 -14.07 -3.54
C PRO A 464 6.49 -12.77 -4.13
N ILE A 465 6.83 -12.83 -5.42
CA ILE A 465 7.29 -11.72 -6.24
C ILE A 465 6.42 -11.63 -7.48
N VAL A 466 5.99 -10.41 -7.80
CA VAL A 466 5.25 -10.08 -9.01
C VAL A 466 5.95 -8.92 -9.72
N SER A 467 6.30 -9.12 -10.99
CA SER A 467 6.98 -8.09 -11.80
C SER A 467 8.23 -7.49 -11.14
N GLY A 468 8.98 -8.30 -10.39
CA GLY A 468 10.18 -7.88 -9.66
C GLY A 468 9.91 -7.10 -8.36
N GLU A 469 8.66 -7.00 -7.92
CA GLU A 469 8.27 -6.46 -6.62
C GLU A 469 7.87 -7.56 -5.65
N ILE A 470 8.32 -7.46 -4.40
CA ILE A 470 7.87 -8.31 -3.31
C ILE A 470 6.42 -7.96 -2.96
N ILE A 471 5.58 -8.97 -2.77
CA ILE A 471 4.22 -8.78 -2.24
C ILE A 471 4.07 -9.48 -0.88
N SER A 472 2.96 -9.22 -0.17
CA SER A 472 2.62 -9.92 1.07
C SER A 472 2.68 -11.43 0.90
N ALA A 473 3.36 -12.11 1.83
CA ALA A 473 3.45 -13.58 1.84
C ALA A 473 2.12 -14.26 2.16
N VAL A 474 1.18 -13.53 2.78
CA VAL A 474 -0.17 -13.99 3.08
C VAL A 474 -1.15 -13.29 2.13
N PRO A 475 -2.14 -14.00 1.56
CA PRO A 475 -3.17 -13.39 0.72
C PRO A 475 -3.86 -12.21 1.41
N VAL A 476 -4.22 -11.17 0.66
CA VAL A 476 -4.83 -9.95 1.21
C VAL A 476 -6.18 -9.68 0.57
N THR A 477 -7.21 -9.53 1.40
CA THR A 477 -8.51 -8.99 0.97
C THR A 477 -8.57 -7.50 1.28
N SER A 478 -9.01 -6.70 0.31
CA SER A 478 -9.19 -5.25 0.42
C SER A 478 -10.66 -4.92 0.26
N LEU A 479 -11.26 -4.31 1.28
CA LEU A 479 -12.64 -3.83 1.23
C LEU A 479 -12.69 -2.32 1.47
N ARG A 480 -13.29 -1.59 0.53
CA ARG A 480 -13.64 -0.18 0.71
C ARG A 480 -15.13 -0.01 1.00
N LEU A 481 -15.46 0.75 2.05
CA LEU A 481 -16.82 1.11 2.43
C LEU A 481 -16.97 2.63 2.38
N GLY A 482 -17.74 3.11 1.41
CA GLY A 482 -17.94 4.52 1.11
C GLY A 482 -17.41 4.91 -0.28
N PRO A 483 -17.65 6.17 -0.69
CA PRO A 483 -17.31 6.64 -2.01
C PRO A 483 -15.80 6.66 -2.24
N GLU A 484 -15.42 6.58 -3.51
CA GLU A 484 -14.06 6.85 -3.93
C GLU A 484 -13.69 8.31 -3.63
N LEU A 485 -12.69 8.49 -2.77
CA LEU A 485 -12.14 9.79 -2.51
C LEU A 485 -11.12 10.08 -3.60
N SER A 486 -11.42 11.05 -4.46
CA SER A 486 -10.45 11.59 -5.39
C SER A 486 -9.37 12.33 -4.61
N TYR A 487 -8.33 11.61 -4.20
CA TYR A 487 -7.11 12.24 -3.73
C TYR A 487 -6.40 12.82 -4.93
N THR A 488 -6.59 14.12 -5.18
CA THR A 488 -5.58 14.88 -5.91
C THR A 488 -4.32 14.81 -5.06
N PRO A 489 -3.25 14.12 -5.53
CA PRO A 489 -1.99 14.12 -4.80
C PRO A 489 -1.60 15.57 -4.61
N SER A 490 -1.47 15.97 -3.35
CA SER A 490 -0.97 17.28 -3.02
C SER A 490 0.45 17.40 -3.56
N ARG A 491 0.92 18.63 -3.79
CA ARG A 491 2.32 18.85 -4.17
C ARG A 491 3.29 18.26 -3.13
N ALA A 492 2.86 18.14 -1.87
CA ALA A 492 3.63 17.51 -0.80
C ALA A 492 3.76 15.98 -0.97
N ASP A 493 2.85 15.34 -1.71
CA ASP A 493 2.95 13.92 -2.07
C ASP A 493 3.94 13.65 -3.22
N LEU A 494 4.60 14.68 -3.76
CA LEU A 494 5.73 14.52 -4.68
C LEU A 494 7.00 14.31 -3.85
N HIS A 495 7.59 13.13 -4.00
CA HIS A 495 8.82 12.74 -3.32
C HIS A 495 9.94 13.75 -3.59
N GLN A 496 10.44 14.42 -2.55
CA GLN A 496 11.73 15.11 -2.66
C GLN A 496 12.84 14.04 -2.78
N PRO A 497 13.64 14.05 -3.86
CA PRO A 497 14.62 13.01 -4.10
C PRO A 497 15.73 13.00 -3.06
N PHE A 498 16.07 11.82 -2.57
CA PHE A 498 17.13 11.53 -1.58
C PHE A 498 18.58 11.74 -2.06
N TYR A 499 18.81 12.48 -3.17
CA TYR A 499 19.98 12.21 -4.02
C TYR A 499 21.15 13.22 -3.98
N ASP A 500 21.11 14.30 -3.19
CA ASP A 500 22.22 15.27 -3.18
C ASP A 500 23.13 15.25 -1.94
N GLY A 501 22.81 14.45 -0.92
CA GLY A 501 23.68 14.28 0.25
C GLY A 501 24.48 12.98 0.17
N GLY A 502 25.81 13.04 0.02
CA GLY A 502 26.65 11.91 0.42
C GLY A 502 26.35 11.51 1.87
N MET A 503 26.67 10.29 2.31
CA MET A 503 26.30 9.78 3.66
C MET A 503 26.72 10.67 4.85
N SER A 504 27.57 11.66 4.63
CA SER A 504 27.97 12.68 5.61
C SER A 504 27.05 13.91 5.68
N ASP A 505 26.12 14.09 4.75
CA ASP A 505 25.37 15.33 4.62
C ASP A 505 24.05 15.25 5.38
N ARG A 506 23.89 16.16 6.35
CA ARG A 506 22.69 16.31 7.18
C ARG A 506 21.46 16.79 6.38
N SER A 507 21.59 16.97 5.06
CA SER A 507 20.51 17.28 4.12
C SER A 507 19.44 16.19 4.02
N LEU A 508 19.68 15.02 4.60
CA LEU A 508 18.71 13.93 4.78
C LEU A 508 17.61 14.21 5.80
N LYS A 509 17.79 15.20 6.67
CA LYS A 509 16.68 15.65 7.48
C LYS A 509 15.91 16.65 6.64
N TYR A 510 14.58 16.52 6.62
CA TYR A 510 13.74 17.70 6.62
C TYR A 510 14.26 18.57 7.78
N THR A 511 15.24 19.42 7.53
CA THR A 511 15.79 20.44 8.45
C THR A 511 15.57 21.80 7.81
N SER A 512 14.38 21.99 7.23
CA SER A 512 13.73 23.27 7.42
C SER A 512 13.74 23.51 8.93
N GLY A 513 14.32 24.59 9.44
CA GLY A 513 14.26 24.93 10.87
C GLY A 513 12.82 25.06 11.40
N ASN A 514 11.81 24.95 10.53
CA ASN A 514 10.38 25.04 10.79
C ASN A 514 9.63 23.75 10.43
N VAL A 515 10.25 22.58 10.61
CA VAL A 515 9.61 21.27 10.38
C VAL A 515 8.30 21.19 11.18
N GLY A 516 7.19 21.01 10.47
CA GLY A 516 5.84 20.88 11.06
C GLY A 516 5.04 22.17 11.22
N VAL A 517 5.63 23.37 11.05
CA VAL A 517 4.86 24.63 11.13
C VAL A 517 3.99 24.77 9.88
N GLY A 518 2.69 24.52 10.03
CA GLY A 518 1.72 24.54 8.94
C GLY A 518 1.58 23.22 8.17
N ALA A 519 2.19 22.14 8.67
CA ALA A 519 2.00 20.82 8.09
C ALA A 519 0.53 20.40 8.21
N ARG A 520 -0.02 19.90 7.11
CA ARG A 520 -1.39 19.40 7.05
C ARG A 520 -1.49 17.97 7.54
N GLY A 521 -0.42 17.19 7.41
CA GLY A 521 -0.38 15.80 7.85
C GLY A 521 0.98 15.39 8.40
N TYR A 522 0.98 14.26 9.08
CA TYR A 522 2.17 13.61 9.61
C TYR A 522 2.07 12.12 9.36
N VAL A 523 3.16 11.53 8.88
CA VAL A 523 3.34 10.08 8.87
C VAL A 523 4.36 9.74 9.94
N TYR A 524 3.98 8.82 10.81
CA TYR A 524 4.84 8.28 11.86
C TYR A 524 5.22 6.85 11.49
N THR A 525 6.51 6.54 11.54
CA THR A 525 7.04 5.22 11.22
C THR A 525 7.80 4.65 12.42
N ARG A 526 7.67 3.35 12.65
CA ARG A 526 8.34 2.60 13.73
C ARG A 526 9.03 1.37 13.12
N ILE A 527 9.95 1.63 12.21
CA ILE A 527 10.71 0.61 11.49
C ILE A 527 12.19 0.83 11.78
N LYS A 528 12.84 -0.16 12.40
CA LYS A 528 14.27 -0.08 12.71
C LYS A 528 15.07 -0.51 11.49
N ILE A 529 15.61 0.46 10.76
CA ILE A 529 16.57 0.18 9.68
C ILE A 529 17.95 0.05 10.33
N PRO A 530 18.67 -1.07 10.15
CA PRO A 530 20.02 -1.19 10.67
C PRO A 530 20.89 -0.09 10.06
N ALA A 531 21.44 0.79 10.90
CA ALA A 531 22.38 1.79 10.45
C ALA A 531 23.58 1.09 9.84
N ALA A 532 23.95 1.45 8.61
CA ALA A 532 25.21 1.02 8.03
C ALA A 532 26.32 1.47 8.98
N LYS A 533 27.02 0.52 9.62
CA LYS A 533 28.21 0.85 10.40
C LYS A 533 29.23 1.37 9.40
N THR A 534 29.30 2.69 9.25
CA THR A 534 30.43 3.33 8.56
C THR A 534 31.65 2.92 9.35
N ARG A 535 32.50 2.06 8.77
CA ARG A 535 33.81 1.76 9.35
C ARG A 535 34.47 3.11 9.63
N THR A 536 34.69 3.40 10.89
CA THR A 536 35.37 4.63 11.30
C THR A 536 36.71 4.63 10.59
N ARG A 537 37.13 5.80 10.08
CA ARG A 537 38.36 5.96 9.30
C ARG A 537 39.61 5.34 9.97
N GLU A 538 39.59 5.23 11.30
CA GLU A 538 40.61 4.55 12.12
C GLU A 538 40.69 3.04 11.83
N GLN A 539 39.56 2.33 11.69
CA GLN A 539 39.54 0.91 11.32
C GLN A 539 40.02 0.66 9.87
N ALA A 540 39.90 1.67 9.01
CA ALA A 540 40.43 1.60 7.65
C ALA A 540 41.95 1.84 7.60
N GLN A 541 42.52 2.58 8.57
CA GLN A 541 43.98 2.79 8.66
C GLN A 541 44.69 1.59 9.31
N GLU A 542 44.11 0.96 10.34
CA GLU A 542 44.71 -0.23 10.97
C GLU A 542 44.78 -1.45 10.02
N GLN A 543 43.85 -1.58 9.08
CA GLN A 543 43.90 -2.65 8.07
C GLN A 543 44.94 -2.41 6.96
N ASP A 544 45.34 -1.16 6.73
CA ASP A 544 46.35 -0.81 5.73
C ASP A 544 47.77 -0.88 6.33
N GLU A 545 47.93 -0.61 7.62
CA GLU A 545 49.22 -0.71 8.32
C GLU A 545 49.65 -2.17 8.62
N GLY A 546 48.71 -3.12 8.68
CA GLY A 546 48.99 -4.54 8.90
C GLY A 546 49.46 -5.34 7.68
N LYS A 547 49.60 -4.71 6.49
CA LYS A 547 49.86 -5.42 5.23
C LYS A 547 51.23 -5.16 4.60
N THR A 548 52.23 -4.78 5.40
CA THR A 548 53.57 -4.47 4.90
C THR A 548 54.65 -5.35 5.54
N PHE A 549 55.41 -6.03 4.67
CA PHE A 549 56.75 -6.64 4.85
C PHE A 549 56.90 -8.15 5.16
N GLU A 550 56.86 -8.96 4.10
CA GLU A 550 57.97 -9.78 3.57
C GLU A 550 57.84 -9.61 2.02
N GLU A 551 58.77 -9.15 1.19
CA GLU A 551 60.20 -9.40 1.00
C GLU A 551 60.86 -8.30 0.11
N ALA A 552 62.19 -8.19 0.23
CA ALA A 552 63.19 -7.90 -0.80
C ALA A 552 63.14 -6.59 -1.64
N GLY A 553 63.92 -5.61 -1.18
CA GLY A 553 65.12 -5.12 -1.89
C GLY A 553 65.00 -4.52 -3.30
N GLY A 554 64.99 -3.19 -3.39
CA GLY A 554 65.34 -2.47 -4.63
C GLY A 554 65.49 -0.96 -4.41
N PRO A 555 66.65 -0.33 -4.70
CA PRO A 555 66.84 1.10 -4.49
C PRO A 555 66.39 1.88 -5.74
N GLY A 556 65.24 2.53 -5.65
CA GLY A 556 64.65 3.32 -6.75
C GLY A 556 64.14 4.67 -6.27
N SER A 557 65.07 5.62 -6.14
CA SER A 557 64.83 7.05 -5.86
C SER A 557 63.72 7.66 -6.74
N ARG A 558 62.67 8.23 -6.12
CA ARG A 558 61.81 9.27 -6.73
C ARG A 558 61.03 10.11 -5.71
N ARG A 559 61.63 11.27 -5.39
CA ARG A 559 61.08 12.60 -5.07
C ARG A 559 59.56 12.71 -4.79
N ASN A 560 59.21 12.79 -3.51
CA ASN A 560 57.88 13.18 -3.02
C ASN A 560 57.62 14.69 -3.15
N LYS A 561 56.57 15.09 -3.86
CA LYS A 561 55.98 16.45 -3.78
C LYS A 561 54.98 16.49 -2.62
N ARG A 562 55.42 17.07 -1.50
CA ARG A 562 54.58 17.47 -0.35
C ARG A 562 53.47 18.43 -0.81
N ARG A 563 52.21 18.00 -0.76
CA ARG A 563 51.05 18.91 -0.70
C ARG A 563 50.86 19.34 0.75
N LYS A 564 51.06 20.64 1.02
CA LYS A 564 50.70 21.28 2.29
C LYS A 564 49.17 21.26 2.44
N ILE A 565 48.66 20.47 3.37
CA ILE A 565 47.29 20.61 3.87
C ILE A 565 47.34 21.65 4.99
N LYS A 566 46.73 22.81 4.73
CA LYS A 566 46.59 23.90 5.69
C LYS A 566 45.42 23.53 6.61
N GLY A 567 45.71 23.17 7.85
CA GLY A 567 44.71 22.90 8.87
C GLY A 567 44.06 24.19 9.36
N GLU A 568 42.75 24.31 9.20
CA GLU A 568 41.95 25.30 9.92
C GLU A 568 41.41 24.66 11.19
N LYS A 569 42.05 24.96 12.31
CA LYS A 569 41.50 24.78 13.65
C LYS A 569 40.48 25.89 13.88
N ARG A 570 39.18 25.56 13.84
CA ARG A 570 38.16 26.32 14.57
C ARG A 570 37.76 25.52 15.80
N GLN A 571 38.42 25.82 16.92
CA GLN A 571 37.91 25.48 18.24
C GLN A 571 36.64 26.30 18.46
N GLN A 572 35.51 25.64 18.66
CA GLN A 572 34.28 26.29 19.10
C GLN A 572 34.32 26.44 20.63
N ILE A 573 34.07 27.66 21.09
CA ILE A 573 33.97 28.13 22.48
C ILE A 573 32.68 27.60 23.17
N GLY A 574 32.18 26.43 22.76
CA GLY A 574 30.94 25.85 23.26
C GLY A 574 31.09 24.96 24.50
N ASP A 575 32.29 24.41 24.72
CA ASP A 575 32.51 23.37 25.74
C ASP A 575 33.00 23.91 27.10
N LEU A 576 33.02 25.24 27.29
CA LEU A 576 33.48 25.89 28.54
C LEU A 576 32.35 26.37 29.46
N LEU A 577 31.07 26.11 29.13
CA LEU A 577 29.93 26.59 29.94
C LEU A 577 28.97 25.51 30.45
N ALA A 578 29.33 24.23 30.39
CA ALA A 578 28.54 23.13 30.96
C ALA A 578 29.06 22.64 32.32
N GLY A 579 29.64 23.53 33.12
CA GLY A 579 30.37 23.18 34.35
C GLY A 579 30.08 24.08 35.54
N VAL A 580 28.91 24.72 35.64
CA VAL A 580 28.42 25.34 36.89
C VAL A 580 26.89 25.27 36.87
N MET A 581 26.31 24.54 37.81
CA MET A 581 24.98 24.72 38.45
C MET A 581 24.52 23.37 39.00
N GLY A 582 25.16 22.96 40.09
CA GLY A 582 24.56 22.10 41.11
C GLY A 582 24.57 22.87 42.45
N VAL A 583 23.61 22.56 43.32
CA VAL A 583 23.31 23.18 44.64
C VAL A 583 22.48 24.47 44.48
N ILE A 584 21.16 24.49 44.72
CA ILE A 584 20.35 24.15 45.91
C ILE A 584 19.02 23.54 45.47
#